data_AF-A0A495VF48-F1
#
_entry.id   AF-A0A495VF48-F1
#
_cell.length_a   1.000
_cell.length_b   1.000
_cell.length_c   1.000
_cell.angle_alpha   90.00
_cell.angle_beta   90.00
_cell.angle_gamma   90.00
#
_symmetry.space_group_name_H-M   'P 1'
#
loop_
_entity.id
_entity.type
_entity.pdbx_description
1 polymer ?
#
loop_
_entity_poly.entity_id
_entity_poly.type
_entity_poly.pdbx_seq_one_letter_code
_entity_poly.pdbx_strand_id
1 'polypeptide(L)' 'MAKLGTEKRPIICRVHSDERAQYVAEICAEHGWRYIIGFEQDKPEDISDLERMLNPIKQVHTDKVGRNDPCSCGP' A
#
# COMPACT_ATOMS: atom_id res chain seq x y z
N MET A 1 1.61 12.74 4.16
CA MET A 1 1.56 11.36 4.70
C MET A 1 2.95 10.75 4.63
N ALA A 2 3.43 10.08 5.69
CA ALA A 2 4.62 9.23 5.60
C ALA A 2 4.29 7.99 4.76
N LYS A 3 5.20 7.62 3.84
CA LYS A 3 5.07 6.39 3.03
C LYS A 3 5.15 5.18 3.94
N LEU A 4 4.35 4.16 3.63
CA LEU A 4 4.35 2.89 4.32
C LEU A 4 5.67 2.15 4.00
N GLY A 5 6.22 1.39 4.95
CA GLY A 5 7.57 0.81 4.84
C GLY A 5 8.73 1.76 5.18
N THR A 6 8.45 2.88 5.86
CA THR A 6 9.50 3.80 6.36
C THR A 6 9.69 3.66 7.86
N GLU A 7 10.78 4.21 8.41
CA GLU A 7 11.07 4.13 9.86
C GLU A 7 9.93 4.67 10.74
N LYS A 8 9.22 5.69 10.27
CA LYS A 8 8.05 6.28 10.96
C LYS A 8 6.77 5.45 10.78
N ARG A 9 6.73 4.56 9.80
CA ARG A 9 5.55 3.77 9.45
C ARG A 9 5.99 2.43 8.82
N PRO A 10 6.50 1.49 9.63
CA PRO A 10 6.93 0.19 9.14
C PRO A 10 5.72 -0.63 8.66
N ILE A 11 5.96 -1.57 7.76
CA ILE A 11 5.01 -2.59 7.32
C ILE A 11 4.78 -3.55 8.49
N ILE A 12 3.55 -3.71 8.94
CA ILE A 12 3.21 -4.67 9.98
C ILE A 12 2.43 -5.79 9.33
N CYS A 13 2.97 -7.00 9.34
CA CYS A 13 2.30 -8.19 8.82
C CYS A 13 2.09 -9.20 9.94
N ARG A 14 0.91 -9.80 9.97
CA ARG A 14 0.59 -10.93 10.84
C ARG A 14 0.54 -12.18 9.98
N VAL A 15 1.26 -13.21 10.38
CA VAL A 15 1.36 -14.48 9.64
C VAL A 15 1.24 -15.65 10.60
N HIS A 16 0.75 -16.78 10.11
CA HIS A 16 0.64 -18.00 10.93
C HIS A 16 1.69 -19.05 10.57
N SER A 17 2.35 -18.86 9.43
CA SER A 17 3.30 -19.82 8.86
C SER A 17 4.63 -19.15 8.57
N ASP A 18 5.70 -19.92 8.71
CA ASP A 18 7.05 -19.47 8.43
C ASP A 18 7.23 -19.10 6.95
N GLU A 19 6.60 -19.85 6.05
CA GLU A 19 6.59 -19.58 4.60
C GLU A 19 6.10 -18.16 4.26
N ARG A 20 5.04 -17.71 4.96
CA ARG A 20 4.48 -16.36 4.80
C ARG A 20 5.40 -15.30 5.41
N ALA A 21 6.02 -15.58 6.55
CA ALA A 21 7.00 -14.70 7.17
C ALA A 21 8.20 -14.48 6.24
N GLN A 22 8.72 -15.56 5.67
CA GLN A 22 9.87 -15.53 4.76
C GLN A 22 9.54 -14.76 3.48
N TYR A 23 8.38 -15.01 2.87
CA TYR A 23 7.91 -14.26 1.71
C TYR A 23 7.84 -12.75 1.98
N VAL A 24 7.26 -12.33 3.11
CA VAL A 24 7.18 -10.92 3.49
C VAL A 24 8.57 -10.33 3.70
N ALA A 25 9.45 -11.07 4.38
CA ALA A 25 10.82 -10.63 4.66
C ALA A 25 11.65 -10.46 3.38
N GLU A 26 11.58 -11.40 2.45
CA GLU A 26 12.29 -11.33 1.16
C GLU A 26 11.86 -10.12 0.34
N ILE A 27 10.55 -9.89 0.19
CA ILE A 27 10.03 -8.73 -0.55
C ILE A 27 10.44 -7.43 0.12
N CYS A 28 10.27 -7.33 1.45
CA CYS A 28 10.63 -6.11 2.15
C CYS A 28 12.14 -5.85 2.10
N ALA A 29 12.97 -6.89 2.14
CA ALA A 29 14.43 -6.77 1.99
C ALA A 29 14.82 -6.33 0.57
N GLU A 30 14.21 -6.91 -0.46
CA GLU A 30 14.46 -6.54 -1.87
C GLU A 30 14.15 -5.05 -2.14
N HIS A 31 13.06 -4.54 -1.57
CA HIS A 31 12.68 -3.14 -1.72
C HIS A 31 13.28 -2.19 -0.67
N GLY A 32 14.01 -2.71 0.33
CA GLY A 32 14.59 -1.91 1.40
C GLY A 32 13.57 -1.27 2.34
N TRP A 33 12.42 -1.92 2.56
CA TRP A 33 11.36 -1.43 3.43
C TRP A 33 11.57 -1.83 4.88
N ARG A 34 11.12 -0.98 5.80
CA ARG A 34 11.08 -1.30 7.24
C ARG A 34 9.84 -2.16 7.51
N TYR A 35 9.99 -3.34 8.10
CA TYR A 35 8.89 -4.26 8.36
C TYR A 35 8.98 -4.90 9.76
N ILE A 36 7.84 -5.38 10.25
CA ILE A 36 7.65 -6.10 11.51
C ILE A 36 6.70 -7.27 11.22
N ILE A 37 7.15 -8.49 11.50
CA ILE A 37 6.34 -9.71 11.32
C ILE A 37 5.94 -10.22 12.70
N GLY A 38 4.63 -10.36 12.93
CA GLY A 38 4.06 -10.97 14.12
C GLY A 38 3.54 -12.36 13.80
N PHE A 39 3.97 -13.36 14.56
CA PHE A 39 3.39 -14.71 14.54
C PHE A 39 2.21 -14.76 15.52
N GLU A 40 1.00 -14.46 15.03
CA GLU A 40 -0.22 -14.43 15.84
C GLU A 40 -1.23 -15.46 15.33
N GLN A 41 -1.09 -16.74 15.70
CA GLN A 41 -1.99 -17.82 15.28
C GLN A 41 -3.44 -17.69 15.81
N ASP A 42 -3.65 -16.83 16.81
CA ASP A 42 -4.95 -16.56 17.44
C ASP A 42 -5.81 -15.58 16.63
N LYS A 43 -5.17 -14.75 15.80
CA LYS A 43 -5.82 -13.75 14.97
C LYS A 43 -5.89 -14.22 13.53
N PRO A 44 -6.64 -13.55 12.64
CA PRO A 44 -6.52 -13.80 11.22
C PRO A 44 -5.18 -13.24 10.67
N GLU A 45 -4.62 -13.96 9.70
CA GLU A 45 -3.44 -13.54 8.94
C GLU A 45 -3.76 -12.23 8.19
N ASP A 46 -2.85 -11.24 8.30
CA ASP A 46 -3.02 -9.91 7.72
C ASP A 46 -1.73 -9.44 7.06
N ILE A 47 -1.73 -9.48 5.73
CA ILE A 47 -0.64 -8.99 4.86
C ILE A 47 -1.07 -7.79 4.01
N SER A 48 -2.20 -7.16 4.37
CA SER A 48 -2.80 -6.03 3.67
C SER A 48 -1.83 -4.87 3.42
N ASP A 49 -0.93 -4.61 4.36
CA ASP A 49 0.10 -3.56 4.22
C ASP A 49 1.13 -3.92 3.13
N LEU A 50 1.53 -5.19 3.02
CA LEU A 50 2.42 -5.66 1.97
C LEU A 50 1.72 -5.59 0.60
N GLU A 51 0.47 -6.03 0.50
CA GLU A 51 -0.30 -5.96 -0.75
C GLU A 51 -0.47 -4.52 -1.24
N ARG A 52 -0.70 -3.58 -0.33
CA ARG A 52 -0.77 -2.15 -0.65
C ARG A 52 0.55 -1.58 -1.16
N MET A 53 1.67 -2.13 -0.72
CA MET A 53 3.00 -1.72 -1.16
C MET A 53 3.33 -2.29 -2.55
N LEU A 54 2.97 -3.55 -2.79
CA LEU A 54 3.16 -4.23 -4.07
C LEU A 54 2.20 -3.70 -5.16
N ASN A 55 0.94 -3.48 -4.80
CA ASN A 55 -0.10 -2.94 -5.68
C ASN A 55 -0.61 -1.62 -5.11
N PRO A 56 0.14 -0.52 -5.29
CA PRO A 56 -0.37 0.80 -4.95
C PRO A 56 -1.62 1.06 -5.78
N ILE A 57 -2.76 1.20 -5.09
CA ILE A 57 -4.02 1.56 -5.73
C ILE A 57 -3.75 2.86 -6.48
N LYS A 58 -3.71 2.81 -7.82
CA LYS A 58 -3.64 4.02 -8.63
C LYS A 58 -4.87 4.82 -8.22
N GLN A 59 -4.65 5.93 -7.52
CA GLN A 59 -5.70 6.91 -7.32
C GLN A 59 -6.18 7.23 -8.73
N VAL A 60 -7.41 6.86 -9.04
CA VAL A 60 -8.07 7.30 -10.26
C VAL A 60 -8.12 8.81 -10.13
N HIS A 61 -7.14 9.47 -10.73
CA HIS A 61 -7.16 10.90 -10.90
C HIS A 61 -8.35 11.13 -11.82
N THR A 62 -9.50 11.41 -11.23
CA THR A 62 -10.60 11.99 -11.99
C THR A 62 -10.09 13.38 -12.33
N ASP A 63 -9.48 13.49 -13.51
CA ASP A 63 -9.19 14.76 -14.15
C ASP A 63 -10.54 15.45 -14.27
N LYS A 64 -10.83 16.35 -13.33
CA LYS A 64 -12.02 17.19 -13.38
C LYS A 64 -11.77 18.17 -14.52
N VAL A 65 -12.01 17.70 -15.75
CA VAL A 65 -12.05 18.53 -16.94
C VAL A 65 -12.89 19.77 -16.61
N GLY A 66 -12.22 20.92 -16.71
CA GLY A 66 -12.77 22.21 -16.32
C GLY A 66 -14.07 22.48 -17.06
N ARG A 67 -15.16 22.65 -16.30
CA ARG A 67 -16.48 23.09 -16.79
C ARG A 67 -16.49 24.58 -17.17
N ASN A 68 -15.42 25.08 -17.79
CA ASN A 68 -15.31 26.48 -18.19
C ASN A 68 -14.80 26.59 -19.63
N ASP A 69 -15.41 25.83 -20.53
CA ASP A 69 -15.38 26.18 -21.95
C ASP A 69 -16.36 27.35 -22.14
N PRO A 70 -15.92 28.53 -22.60
CA PRO A 70 -16.83 29.63 -22.86
C PRO A 70 -17.77 29.24 -24.01
N CYS A 71 -19.06 29.14 -23.69
CA CYS A 71 -20.13 28.96 -24.68
C CYS A 71 -19.96 29.98 -25.81
N SER A 72 -19.80 29.49 -27.04
CA SER A 72 -19.80 30.31 -28.26
C SER A 72 -21.22 30.71 -28.62
N CYS A 73 -21.97 31.25 -27.66
CA CYS A 73 -23.32 31.75 -27.85
C CYS A 73 -23.33 33.27 -27.75
N GLY A 74 -23.26 33.92 -28.91
CA GLY A 74 -23.70 35.29 -29.15
C GLY A 74 -23.03 35.92 -30.38
N PRO A 75 -23.67 36.90 -31.05
CA PRO A 75 -25.02 37.47 -30.85
C PRO A 75 -26.13 36.80 -31.68
#